data_AF-A0A288GTG3-F1
#
_entry.id   AF-A0A288GTG3-F1
#
_cell.length_a   1.000
_cell.length_b   1.000
_cell.length_c   1.000
_cell.angle_alpha   90.00
_cell.angle_beta   90.00
_cell.angle_gamma   90.00
#
_symmetry.space_group_name_H-M   'P 1'
#
loop_
_entity.id
_entity.type
_entity.pdbx_description
1 polymer ?
#
loop_
_entity_poly.entity_id
_entity_poly.type
_entity_poly.pdbx_seq_one_letter_code
_entity_poly.pdbx_strand_id
1 'polypeptide(L)'
;MSLKTTKIIYRVATIALAVFILPGLFFMNSEMAIEGMKHVGLTDAIWLQQLLGYASPLAILAIILGSFFPKVIKNHIKEWAYAGLAFIYIGAFWAHLQLGDTPAEIAMPIVTFIILMVSHCMWHKISNVKTA
;
A
#
# COMPACT_ATOMS: atom_id res chain seq x y z
N MET A 1 -10.35 -1.97 -23.36
CA MET A 1 -11.06 -1.25 -22.27
C MET A 1 -10.98 0.25 -22.53
N SER A 2 -12.07 1.01 -22.35
CA SER A 2 -12.07 2.45 -22.58
C SER A 2 -11.21 3.20 -21.55
N LEU A 3 -10.65 4.36 -21.91
CA LEU A 3 -9.88 5.19 -20.96
C LEU A 3 -10.73 5.62 -19.75
N LYS A 4 -12.03 5.84 -19.94
CA LYS A 4 -12.97 6.17 -18.85
C LYS A 4 -13.04 5.01 -17.84
N THR A 5 -13.24 3.78 -18.33
CA THR A 5 -13.29 2.58 -17.49
C THR A 5 -11.97 2.37 -16.75
N THR A 6 -10.82 2.51 -17.41
CA THR A 6 -9.49 2.41 -16.77
C THR A 6 -9.33 3.40 -15.62
N LYS A 7 -9.76 4.66 -15.80
CA LYS A 7 -9.71 5.69 -14.76
C LYS A 7 -10.60 5.37 -13.56
N ILE A 8 -11.78 4.79 -13.79
CA ILE A 8 -12.69 4.38 -12.72
C ILE A 8 -12.05 3.26 -11.90
N ILE A 9 -11.57 2.19 -12.55
CA ILE A 9 -10.94 1.06 -11.86
C ILE A 9 -9.72 1.53 -11.05
N TYR A 10 -8.87 2.37 -11.66
CA TYR A 10 -7.74 2.99 -10.96
C TYR A 10 -8.17 3.72 -9.68
N ARG A 11 -9.17 4.59 -9.78
CA ARG A 11 -9.67 5.37 -8.63
C ARG A 11 -10.27 4.49 -7.55
N VAL A 12 -11.11 3.52 -7.92
CA VAL A 12 -11.73 2.60 -6.96
C VAL A 12 -10.66 1.78 -6.22
N ALA A 13 -9.69 1.21 -6.94
CA ALA A 13 -8.60 0.46 -6.33
C ALA A 13 -7.72 1.34 -5.41
N THR A 14 -7.37 2.55 -5.87
CA THR A 14 -6.58 3.49 -5.05
C THR A 14 -7.34 3.93 -3.79
N ILE A 15 -8.65 4.20 -3.89
CA ILE A 15 -9.48 4.59 -2.75
C ILE A 15 -9.61 3.44 -1.76
N ALA A 16 -9.83 2.21 -2.24
CA ALA A 16 -9.89 1.03 -1.38
C ALA A 16 -8.59 0.86 -0.57
N LEU A 17 -7.43 1.00 -1.21
CA LEU A 17 -6.13 1.01 -0.52
C LEU A 17 -6.01 2.16 0.48
N ALA A 18 -6.46 3.36 0.11
CA ALA A 18 -6.37 4.53 0.98
C ALA A 18 -7.23 4.38 2.24
N VAL A 19 -8.46 3.87 2.09
CA VAL A 19 -9.34 3.58 3.23
C VAL A 19 -8.73 2.52 4.13
N PHE A 20 -8.04 1.52 3.57
CA PHE A 20 -7.37 0.48 4.35
C PHE A 20 -6.10 1.00 5.08
N ILE A 21 -5.29 1.81 4.42
CA ILE A 21 -3.95 2.20 4.91
C ILE A 21 -3.98 3.46 5.80
N LEU A 22 -4.73 4.50 5.40
CA LEU A 22 -4.67 5.82 6.06
C LEU A 22 -5.07 5.82 7.55
N PRO A 23 -6.03 5.00 8.03
CA PRO A 23 -6.32 4.92 9.46
C PRO A 23 -5.10 4.60 10.31
N GLY A 24 -4.11 3.87 9.76
CA GLY A 24 -2.86 3.55 10.45
C GLY A 24 -2.09 4.77 10.98
N LEU A 25 -2.25 5.96 10.39
CA LEU A 25 -1.66 7.20 10.92
C LEU A 25 -2.20 7.59 12.30
N PHE A 26 -3.47 7.31 12.56
CA PHE A 26 -4.17 7.73 13.77
C PHE A 26 -4.15 6.65 14.85
N PHE A 27 -4.05 5.37 14.46
CA PHE A 27 -4.15 4.22 15.35
C PHE A 27 -2.81 3.53 15.64
N MET A 28 -1.68 4.09 15.21
CA MET A 28 -0.35 3.45 15.35
C MET A 28 0.06 3.14 16.80
N ASN A 29 -0.43 3.95 17.75
CA ASN A 29 -0.16 3.77 19.18
C ASN A 29 -1.31 3.06 19.91
N SER A 30 -2.29 2.54 19.19
CA SER A 30 -3.38 1.76 19.78
C SER A 30 -2.87 0.42 20.29
N GLU A 31 -3.56 -0.16 21.28
CA GLU A 31 -3.25 -1.51 21.79
C GLU A 31 -3.22 -2.54 20.66
N MET A 32 -4.18 -2.46 19.73
CA MET A 32 -4.24 -3.32 18.53
C MET A 32 -2.97 -3.24 17.68
N ALA A 33 -2.44 -2.04 17.43
CA ALA A 33 -1.22 -1.87 16.65
C ALA A 33 0.01 -2.41 17.38
N ILE A 34 0.08 -2.18 18.70
CA ILE A 34 1.18 -2.67 19.56
C ILE A 34 1.14 -4.21 19.62
N GLU A 35 -0.03 -4.81 19.78
CA GLU A 35 -0.21 -6.27 19.77
C GLU A 35 0.14 -6.86 18.41
N GLY A 36 -0.28 -6.23 17.31
CA GLY A 36 0.11 -6.64 15.96
C GLY A 36 1.63 -6.67 15.76
N MET A 37 2.34 -5.65 16.25
CA MET A 37 3.81 -5.61 16.19
C MET A 37 4.47 -6.67 17.09
N LYS A 38 3.88 -6.96 18.25
CA LYS A 38 4.36 -8.04 19.13
C LYS A 38 4.19 -9.40 18.47
N HIS A 39 3.04 -9.62 17.84
CA HIS A 39 2.71 -10.86 17.15
C HIS A 39 3.74 -11.20 16.07
N VAL A 40 4.16 -10.21 15.28
CA VAL A 40 5.19 -10.37 14.25
C VAL A 40 6.64 -10.30 14.77
N GLY A 41 6.83 -10.27 16.09
CA GLY A 41 8.17 -10.27 16.72
C GLY A 41 8.95 -8.97 16.56
N LEU A 42 8.28 -7.85 16.27
CA LEU A 42 8.91 -6.55 16.05
C LEU A 42 8.98 -5.66 17.30
N THR A 43 8.62 -6.17 18.48
CA THR A 43 8.45 -5.40 19.73
C THR A 43 9.65 -4.52 20.09
N ASP A 44 10.87 -5.03 19.94
CA ASP A 44 12.09 -4.32 20.36
C ASP A 44 12.66 -3.40 19.27
N ALA A 45 12.11 -3.48 18.05
CA ALA A 45 12.54 -2.69 16.90
C ALA A 45 11.64 -1.46 16.68
N ILE A 46 11.55 -0.57 17.68
CA ILE A 46 10.68 0.62 17.65
C ILE A 46 10.89 1.47 16.39
N TRP A 47 12.15 1.64 15.95
CA TRP A 47 12.47 2.39 14.73
C TRP A 47 11.85 1.74 13.48
N LEU A 48 11.82 0.40 13.43
CA LEU A 48 11.26 -0.35 12.31
C LEU A 48 9.73 -0.32 12.34
N GLN A 49 9.13 -0.40 13.54
CA GLN A 49 7.69 -0.21 13.71
C GLN A 49 7.24 1.17 13.20
N GLN A 50 7.94 2.23 13.62
CA GLN A 50 7.67 3.59 13.17
C GLN A 50 7.89 3.73 11.66
N LEU A 51 8.98 3.18 11.13
CA LEU A 51 9.25 3.20 9.70
C LEU A 51 8.11 2.56 8.91
N LEU A 52 7.71 1.32 9.24
CA LEU A 52 6.63 0.61 8.54
C LEU A 52 5.27 1.30 8.71
N GLY A 53 5.01 1.78 9.93
CA GLY A 53 3.78 2.47 10.29
C GLY A 53 3.59 3.79 9.53
N TYR A 54 4.64 4.61 9.39
CA TYR A 54 4.56 5.87 8.65
C TYR A 54 4.79 5.70 7.15
N ALA A 55 5.59 4.71 6.71
CA ALA A 55 5.88 4.50 5.29
C ALA A 55 4.62 4.14 4.49
N SER A 56 3.75 3.27 5.03
CA SER A 56 2.57 2.82 4.28
C SER A 56 1.58 3.97 3.99
N PRO A 57 1.19 4.80 4.98
CA PRO A 57 0.35 5.97 4.75
C PRO A 57 1.00 7.02 3.84
N LEU A 58 2.31 7.27 4.00
CA LEU A 58 3.02 8.20 3.12
C LEU A 58 3.05 7.69 1.67
N ALA A 59 3.21 6.38 1.46
CA ALA A 59 3.18 5.78 0.13
C ALA A 59 1.80 5.93 -0.54
N ILE A 60 0.70 5.65 0.18
CA ILE A 60 -0.63 5.82 -0.43
C ILE A 60 -0.97 7.29 -0.68
N LEU A 61 -0.52 8.20 0.19
CA LEU A 61 -0.61 9.64 -0.05
C LEU A 61 0.18 10.06 -1.29
N ALA A 62 1.39 9.53 -1.49
CA ALA A 62 2.19 9.78 -2.68
C ALA A 62 1.48 9.30 -3.97
N ILE A 63 0.76 8.17 -3.91
CA ILE A 63 -0.05 7.66 -5.04
C ILE A 63 -1.23 8.60 -5.34
N ILE A 64 -1.95 9.10 -4.32
CA ILE A 64 -3.12 9.98 -4.48
C ILE A 64 -2.70 11.40 -4.90
N LEU A 65 -1.80 12.00 -4.12
CA LEU A 65 -1.38 13.39 -4.22
C LEU A 65 -0.39 13.64 -5.37
N GLY A 66 -0.09 12.62 -6.16
CA GLY A 66 0.78 12.76 -7.34
C GLY A 66 0.36 13.89 -8.29
N SER A 67 -0.87 14.39 -8.27
CA SER A 67 -1.31 15.54 -9.08
C SER A 67 -0.70 16.88 -8.68
N PHE A 68 -0.15 17.00 -7.47
CA PHE A 68 0.50 18.23 -6.98
C PHE A 68 1.99 18.34 -7.37
N PHE A 69 2.60 17.26 -7.85
CA PHE A 69 4.02 17.23 -8.23
C PHE A 69 4.23 17.40 -9.74
N PRO A 70 5.38 17.96 -10.18
CA PRO A 70 5.77 17.97 -11.59
C PRO A 70 5.74 16.55 -12.19
N LYS A 71 5.32 16.43 -13.47
CA LYS A 71 5.05 15.14 -14.13
C LYS A 71 6.20 14.13 -14.02
N VAL A 72 7.45 14.58 -14.14
CA VAL A 72 8.65 13.74 -14.08
C VAL A 72 8.82 13.16 -12.67
N ILE A 73 8.85 14.02 -11.65
CA ILE A 73 9.02 13.65 -10.24
C ILE A 73 7.86 12.76 -9.76
N LYS A 74 6.64 13.08 -10.18
CA LYS A 74 5.43 12.31 -9.85
C LYS A 74 5.55 10.83 -10.19
N ASN A 75 6.04 10.49 -11.38
CA ASN A 75 6.05 9.10 -11.83
C ASN A 75 7.05 8.28 -11.02
N HIS A 76 8.26 8.80 -10.78
CA HIS A 76 9.26 8.12 -9.95
C HIS A 76 8.78 7.92 -8.52
N ILE A 77 8.21 8.95 -7.89
CA ILE A 77 7.64 8.85 -6.54
C ILE A 77 6.53 7.80 -6.48
N LYS A 78 5.67 7.74 -7.50
CA LYS A 78 4.61 6.72 -7.56
C LYS A 78 5.18 5.31 -7.68
N GLU A 79 6.17 5.08 -8.54
CA GLU A 79 6.82 3.76 -8.62
C GLU A 79 7.41 3.34 -7.28
N TRP A 80 8.08 4.27 -6.59
CA TRP A 80 8.68 3.98 -5.29
C TRP A 80 7.61 3.66 -4.23
N ALA A 81 6.50 4.40 -4.23
CA ALA A 81 5.38 4.13 -3.34
C ALA A 81 4.74 2.76 -3.62
N TYR A 82 4.54 2.41 -4.90
CA TYR A 82 4.02 1.10 -5.29
C TYR A 82 4.97 -0.03 -4.90
N ALA A 83 6.27 0.12 -5.15
CA ALA A 83 7.29 -0.86 -4.77
C ALA A 83 7.38 -1.03 -3.25
N GLY A 84 7.37 0.07 -2.49
CA GLY A 84 7.38 0.03 -1.03
C GLY A 84 6.18 -0.74 -0.46
N LEU A 85 4.97 -0.42 -0.92
CA LEU A 85 3.76 -1.14 -0.50
C LEU A 85 3.78 -2.62 -0.93
N ALA A 86 4.33 -2.93 -2.12
CA ALA A 86 4.51 -4.30 -2.58
C ALA A 86 5.38 -5.11 -1.62
N PHE A 87 6.54 -4.57 -1.22
CA PHE A 87 7.43 -5.23 -0.26
C PHE A 87 6.77 -5.40 1.12
N ILE A 88 6.00 -4.41 1.58
CA ILE A 88 5.26 -4.50 2.83
C ILE A 88 4.26 -5.66 2.79
N TYR A 89 3.45 -5.79 1.73
CA TYR A 89 2.46 -6.87 1.64
C TYR A 89 3.10 -8.25 1.43
N ILE A 90 4.17 -8.35 0.65
CA ILE A 90 4.93 -9.61 0.52
C ILE A 90 5.52 -10.02 1.87
N GLY A 91 6.13 -9.06 2.60
CA GLY A 91 6.66 -9.30 3.94
C GLY A 91 5.59 -9.73 4.94
N ALA A 92 4.44 -9.04 4.94
CA ALA A 92 3.31 -9.38 5.79
C ALA A 92 2.77 -10.79 5.51
N PHE A 93 2.65 -11.17 4.23
CA PHE A 93 2.27 -12.53 3.85
C PHE A 93 3.23 -13.58 4.43
N TRP A 94 4.54 -13.38 4.26
CA TRP A 94 5.54 -14.29 4.80
C TRP A 94 5.52 -14.34 6.33
N ALA A 95 5.29 -13.21 7.00
CA ALA A 95 5.17 -13.15 8.46
C ALA A 95 3.99 -13.99 8.95
N HIS A 96 2.78 -13.72 8.43
CA HIS A 96 1.57 -14.48 8.79
C HIS A 96 1.72 -15.98 8.49
N LEU A 97 2.33 -16.32 7.34
CA LEU A 97 2.56 -17.72 6.97
C LEU A 97 3.52 -18.43 7.94
N GLN A 98 4.62 -17.77 8.32
CA GLN A 98 5.64 -18.35 9.20
C GLN A 98 5.17 -18.49 10.65
N LEU A 99 4.29 -17.59 11.09
CA LEU A 99 3.68 -17.62 12.43
C LEU A 99 2.55 -18.65 12.54
N GLY A 100 2.08 -19.21 11.41
CA GLY A 100 0.99 -20.17 11.38
C GLY A 100 -0.36 -19.53 11.70
N ASP A 101 -0.54 -18.27 11.27
CA ASP A 101 -1.76 -17.51 11.50
C ASP A 101 -2.97 -18.10 10.79
N THR A 102 -4.16 -17.55 11.08
CA THR A 102 -5.38 -18.04 10.46
C THR A 102 -5.34 -17.88 8.93
N PRO A 103 -6.07 -18.71 8.16
CA PRO A 103 -6.16 -18.53 6.72
C PRO A 103 -6.60 -17.13 6.28
N ALA A 104 -7.42 -16.46 7.08
CA ALA A 104 -7.88 -15.10 6.82
C ALA A 104 -6.73 -14.07 6.93
N GLU A 105 -5.91 -14.17 7.96
CA GLU A 105 -4.75 -13.30 8.18
C GLU A 105 -3.68 -13.50 7.11
N ILE A 106 -3.45 -14.74 6.67
CA ILE A 106 -2.54 -15.06 5.56
C ILE A 106 -3.08 -14.52 4.22
N ALA A 107 -4.40 -14.60 3.99
CA ALA A 107 -5.03 -14.15 2.74
C ALA A 107 -5.10 -12.62 2.62
N MET A 108 -5.25 -11.90 3.73
CA MET A 108 -5.42 -10.45 3.75
C MET A 108 -4.30 -9.68 2.99
N PRO A 109 -3.00 -9.91 3.24
CA PRO A 109 -1.93 -9.25 2.48
C PRO A 109 -1.90 -9.62 1.00
N ILE A 110 -2.36 -10.82 0.62
CA ILE A 110 -2.47 -11.22 -0.80
C ILE A 110 -3.57 -10.39 -1.48
N VAL A 111 -4.72 -10.26 -0.84
CA VAL A 111 -5.86 -9.50 -1.39
C VAL A 111 -5.48 -8.03 -1.56
N THR A 112 -4.85 -7.41 -0.55
CA THR A 112 -4.38 -6.00 -0.67
C THR A 112 -3.30 -5.85 -1.74
N PHE A 113 -2.38 -6.81 -1.85
CA PHE A 113 -1.36 -6.82 -2.90
C PHE A 113 -1.98 -6.89 -4.30
N ILE A 114 -3.01 -7.71 -4.52
CA ILE A 114 -3.72 -7.77 -5.80
C ILE A 114 -4.36 -6.42 -6.13
N ILE A 115 -5.02 -5.77 -5.16
CA ILE A 115 -5.62 -4.43 -5.35
C ILE A 115 -4.53 -3.40 -5.68
N LEU A 116 -3.37 -3.48 -5.03
CA LEU A 116 -2.20 -2.64 -5.33
C LEU A 116 -1.73 -2.82 -6.78
N MET A 117 -1.59 -4.07 -7.24
CA MET A 117 -1.18 -4.39 -8.61
C MET A 117 -2.21 -3.93 -9.64
N VAL A 118 -3.51 -4.06 -9.36
CA VAL A 118 -4.58 -3.52 -10.21
C VAL A 118 -4.45 -2.00 -10.31
N SER A 119 -4.27 -1.31 -9.18
CA SER A 119 -4.07 0.14 -9.15
C SER A 119 -2.85 0.57 -9.97
N HIS A 120 -1.71 -0.10 -9.79
CA HIS A 120 -0.46 0.14 -10.53
C HIS A 120 -0.63 -0.07 -12.03
N CYS A 121 -1.19 -1.21 -12.44
CA CYS A 121 -1.43 -1.54 -13.85
C CYS A 121 -2.37 -0.54 -14.53
N MET A 122 -3.44 -0.12 -13.85
CA MET A 122 -4.36 0.87 -14.42
C MET A 122 -3.72 2.26 -14.50
N TRP A 123 -2.88 2.63 -13.53
CA TRP A 123 -2.14 3.88 -13.58
C TRP A 123 -1.18 3.93 -14.78
N HIS A 124 -0.42 2.87 -15.05
CA HIS A 124 0.45 2.79 -16.24
C HIS A 124 -0.32 2.91 -17.56
N LYS A 125 -1.48 2.24 -17.66
CA LYS A 125 -2.35 2.38 -18.83
C LYS A 125 -2.79 3.84 -19.03
N ILE A 126 -3.08 4.57 -17.95
CA ILE A 126 -3.46 5.99 -18.03
C ILE A 126 -2.26 6.88 -18.36
N SER A 127 -1.06 6.59 -17.85
CA SER A 127 0.13 7.40 -18.12
C SER A 127 0.61 7.29 -19.56
N ASN A 128 0.58 6.08 -20.13
CA ASN A 128 1.06 5.83 -21.50
C ASN A 128 0.17 6.52 -22.56
N VAL A 129 -1.13 6.65 -22.29
CA VAL A 129 -2.07 7.39 -23.15
C VAL A 129 -1.85 8.92 -23.07
N LYS A 130 -1.24 9.44 -22.00
CA LYS A 130 -0.92 10.88 -21.87
C LYS A 130 0.44 11.26 -22.44
N THR A 131 1.20 10.29 -22.95
CA THR A 131 2.53 10.49 -23.53
C THR A 131 2.56 10.20 -25.03
N ALA A 132 1.54 9.52 -25.56
CA ALA A 132 1.23 9.44 -26.98
C ALA A 132 0.43 10.69 -27.40
#